data_AF-A0A180FFC9-F1
#
_entry.id   AF-A0A180FFC9-F1
#
_cell.length_a   1.000
_cell.length_b   1.000
_cell.length_c   1.000
_cell.angle_alpha   90.00
_cell.angle_beta   90.00
_cell.angle_gamma   90.00
#
_symmetry.space_group_name_H-M   'P 1'
#
loop_
_entity.id
_entity.type
_entity.pdbx_description
1 polymer ?
#
loop_
_entity_poly.entity_id
_entity_poly.type
_entity_poly.pdbx_seq_one_letter_code
_entity_poly.pdbx_strand_id
1 'polypeptide(L)'
;MVERGAGEIKLGDNGVAIIMLSEYMDVFGTDKYAETVAHLANGILELENLRDGTYYHVLNYPGFSRKEKYRIIYYDGEATFGLIRAYTFTKDKRYLAAAATAVEHFIKSDYTGYRDHWVAYAMNEITKYIQEPRYYEFALKNVQNNLKAIYNRETSFHTYLELLMVGWQTYRRIVDSGMRLEYLNGFDVKRFSETIYKRARHMLNGYFYPEYAMYMKAPDKIVHSFFVRHHNYRVRIDDVQHFIGGYYYYTLYFDDIVKNLSDEFLKQIESRGFASD
;
A
#
# COMPACT_ATOMS: atom_id res chain seq x y z
N MET A 1 1.58 -4.20 19.76
CA MET A 1 1.58 -5.64 19.43
C MET A 1 2.92 -6.22 19.84
N VAL A 2 2.92 -7.40 20.46
CA VAL A 2 4.15 -8.02 21.01
C VAL A 2 4.57 -9.17 20.11
N GLU A 3 5.76 -9.10 19.54
CA GLU A 3 6.41 -10.25 18.91
C GLU A 3 7.09 -11.08 20.01
N ARG A 4 6.37 -12.06 20.53
CA ARG A 4 6.81 -12.86 21.68
C ARG A 4 8.15 -13.58 21.45
N GLY A 5 8.41 -14.03 20.23
CA GLY A 5 9.65 -14.73 19.87
C GLY A 5 10.90 -13.86 19.94
N ALA A 6 10.77 -12.56 19.70
CA ALA A 6 11.88 -11.60 19.73
C ALA A 6 11.93 -10.78 21.03
N GLY A 7 10.87 -10.82 21.85
CA GLY A 7 10.73 -9.95 23.02
C GLY A 7 10.64 -8.49 22.61
N GLU A 8 9.91 -8.19 21.53
CA GLU A 8 9.84 -6.85 20.94
C GLU A 8 8.40 -6.34 20.82
N ILE A 9 8.27 -5.02 20.86
CA ILE A 9 7.09 -4.29 20.40
C ILE A 9 7.53 -3.43 19.24
N LYS A 10 6.92 -3.64 18.07
CA LYS A 10 7.25 -2.95 16.84
C LYS A 10 6.18 -1.93 16.49
N LEU A 11 6.61 -0.78 16.01
CA LEU A 11 5.76 0.30 15.54
C LEU A 11 4.81 -0.19 14.42
N GLY A 12 5.37 -0.81 13.40
CA GLY A 12 4.62 -1.34 12.25
C GLY A 12 3.51 -2.30 12.65
N ASP A 13 3.80 -3.23 13.57
CA ASP A 13 2.80 -4.19 14.07
C ASP A 13 1.59 -3.50 14.74
N ASN A 14 1.78 -2.34 15.38
CA ASN A 14 0.67 -1.55 15.91
C ASN A 14 -0.16 -0.94 14.78
N GLY A 15 0.49 -0.37 13.76
CA GLY A 15 -0.17 0.20 12.59
C GLY A 15 -1.02 -0.83 11.85
N VAL A 16 -0.43 -1.99 11.51
CA VAL A 16 -1.11 -3.10 10.83
C VAL A 16 -2.27 -3.65 11.67
N ALA A 17 -2.12 -3.76 12.99
CA ALA A 17 -3.21 -4.18 13.87
C ALA A 17 -4.39 -3.20 13.85
N ILE A 18 -4.12 -1.89 13.88
CA ILE A 18 -5.18 -0.87 13.76
C ILE A 18 -5.89 -1.02 12.41
N ILE A 19 -5.15 -1.17 11.31
CA ILE A 19 -5.72 -1.30 9.97
C ILE A 19 -6.65 -2.51 9.90
N MET A 20 -6.20 -3.67 10.39
CA MET A 20 -7.00 -4.90 10.39
C MET A 20 -8.27 -4.78 11.25
N LEU A 21 -8.17 -4.23 12.46
CA LEU A 21 -9.33 -4.06 13.35
C LEU A 21 -10.31 -3.02 12.80
N SER A 22 -9.78 -1.95 12.19
CA SER A 22 -10.56 -0.92 11.51
C SER A 22 -11.33 -1.52 10.32
N GLU A 23 -10.66 -2.31 9.49
CA GLU A 23 -11.31 -2.96 8.35
C GLU A 23 -12.41 -3.93 8.78
N TYR A 24 -12.16 -4.72 9.84
CA TYR A 24 -13.19 -5.58 10.43
C TYR A 24 -14.42 -4.78 10.87
N MET A 25 -14.21 -3.66 11.56
CA MET A 25 -15.29 -2.80 12.04
C MET A 25 -16.11 -2.19 10.89
N ASP A 26 -15.45 -1.74 9.81
CA ASP A 26 -16.13 -1.24 8.61
C ASP A 26 -16.96 -2.34 7.92
N VAL A 27 -16.37 -3.52 7.68
CA VAL A 27 -17.02 -4.62 6.95
C VAL A 27 -18.24 -5.16 7.70
N PHE A 28 -18.14 -5.32 9.02
CA PHE A 28 -19.20 -5.89 9.85
C PHE A 28 -20.12 -4.84 10.49
N GLY A 29 -19.89 -3.55 10.24
CA GLY A 29 -20.71 -2.47 10.79
C GLY A 29 -20.74 -2.47 12.32
N THR A 30 -19.59 -2.64 12.97
CA THR A 30 -19.46 -2.76 14.43
C THR A 30 -18.37 -1.86 14.97
N ASP A 31 -18.45 -1.48 16.25
CA ASP A 31 -17.46 -0.68 16.97
C ASP A 31 -16.72 -1.49 18.05
N LYS A 32 -16.89 -2.82 18.05
CA LYS A 32 -16.39 -3.74 19.10
C LYS A 32 -14.93 -3.53 19.50
N TYR A 33 -14.08 -3.09 18.56
CA TYR A 33 -12.65 -2.91 18.77
C TYR A 33 -12.22 -1.43 18.86
N ALA A 34 -13.14 -0.48 18.92
CA ALA A 34 -12.84 0.94 18.92
C ALA A 34 -11.88 1.35 20.06
N GLU A 35 -12.11 0.84 21.27
CA GLU A 35 -11.23 1.07 22.43
C GLU A 35 -9.83 0.48 22.20
N THR A 36 -9.74 -0.72 21.62
CA THR A 36 -8.46 -1.36 21.31
C THR A 36 -7.69 -0.55 20.25
N VAL A 37 -8.38 -0.06 19.22
CA VAL A 37 -7.80 0.82 18.20
C VAL A 37 -7.27 2.10 18.82
N ALA A 38 -8.03 2.75 19.73
CA ALA A 38 -7.58 3.94 20.42
C ALA A 38 -6.32 3.69 21.26
N HIS A 39 -6.25 2.57 21.99
CA HIS A 39 -5.06 2.19 22.76
C HIS A 39 -3.83 1.97 21.88
N LEU A 40 -3.99 1.27 20.75
CA LEU A 40 -2.89 1.06 19.80
C LEU A 40 -2.44 2.37 19.16
N ALA A 41 -3.38 3.24 18.77
CA ALA A 41 -3.08 4.54 18.17
C ALA A 41 -2.38 5.47 19.15
N ASN A 42 -2.79 5.49 20.42
CA ASN A 42 -2.07 6.21 21.47
C ASN A 42 -0.64 5.69 21.64
N GLY A 43 -0.43 4.36 21.54
CA GLY A 43 0.91 3.77 21.53
C GLY A 43 1.78 4.25 20.36
N ILE A 44 1.20 4.49 19.18
CA ILE A 44 1.91 5.09 18.03
C ILE A 44 2.26 6.56 18.33
N LEU A 45 1.34 7.34 18.91
CA LEU A 45 1.61 8.74 19.27
C LEU A 45 2.79 8.89 20.22
N GLU A 46 2.95 7.98 21.19
CA GLU A 46 4.10 7.97 22.12
C GLU A 46 5.44 7.64 21.42
N LEU A 47 5.39 7.02 20.25
CA LEU A 47 6.56 6.68 19.44
C LEU A 47 6.87 7.75 18.38
N GLU A 48 5.98 8.71 18.16
CA GLU A 48 6.17 9.79 17.20
C GLU A 48 6.89 10.99 17.82
N ASN A 49 7.82 11.57 17.06
CA ASN A 49 8.35 12.89 17.33
C ASN A 49 7.53 13.94 16.56
N LEU A 50 6.52 14.50 17.21
CA LEU A 50 5.64 15.53 16.64
C LEU A 50 6.36 16.82 16.19
N ARG A 51 7.65 17.01 16.51
CA ARG A 51 8.42 18.16 16.02
C ARG A 51 8.88 17.98 14.57
N ASP A 52 9.16 16.75 14.16
CA ASP A 52 9.75 16.47 12.85
C ASP A 52 9.07 15.34 12.07
N GLY A 53 8.03 14.72 12.64
CA GLY A 53 7.21 13.67 12.02
C GLY A 53 7.89 12.31 11.91
N THR A 54 9.03 12.11 12.59
CA THR A 54 9.73 10.82 12.62
C THR A 54 9.17 9.89 13.70
N TYR A 55 9.37 8.59 13.52
CA TYR A 55 8.97 7.60 14.52
C TYR A 55 10.17 6.88 15.18
N TYR A 56 9.91 6.28 16.35
CA TYR A 56 10.79 5.30 17.00
C TYR A 56 10.22 3.88 16.78
N HIS A 57 11.05 2.97 16.27
CA HIS A 57 10.52 1.75 15.65
C HIS A 57 10.30 0.59 16.62
N VAL A 58 11.15 0.42 17.64
CA VAL A 58 11.17 -0.84 18.40
C VAL A 58 11.43 -0.63 19.89
N LEU A 59 10.55 -1.17 20.73
CA LEU A 59 10.73 -1.24 22.17
C LEU A 59 11.01 -2.68 22.62
N ASN A 60 11.72 -2.83 23.75
CA ASN A 60 11.84 -4.11 24.42
C ASN A 60 10.52 -4.47 25.13
N TYR A 61 10.09 -5.72 25.00
CA TYR A 61 9.04 -6.31 25.83
C TYR A 61 9.68 -7.09 26.99
N PRO A 62 9.15 -7.03 28.23
CA PRO A 62 7.94 -6.32 28.66
C PRO A 62 8.15 -4.88 29.13
N GLY A 63 9.40 -4.39 29.20
CA GLY A 63 9.73 -3.13 29.90
C GLY A 63 9.55 -1.83 29.13
N PHE A 64 9.16 -1.87 27.85
CA PHE A 64 8.98 -0.72 26.94
C PHE A 64 10.21 0.18 26.76
N SER A 65 11.40 -0.23 27.23
CA SER A 65 12.62 0.53 27.00
C SER A 65 12.94 0.60 25.50
N ARG A 66 13.38 1.75 25.04
CA ARG A 66 13.85 1.99 23.67
C ARG A 66 14.91 0.96 23.26
N LYS A 67 14.67 0.22 22.17
CA LYS A 67 15.58 -0.81 21.65
C LYS A 67 16.28 -0.36 20.37
N GLU A 68 15.50 0.01 19.36
CA GLU A 68 16.02 0.37 18.05
C GLU A 68 15.22 1.55 17.48
N LYS A 69 15.93 2.66 17.22
CA LYS A 69 15.29 3.91 16.76
C LYS A 69 14.65 3.73 15.40
N TYR A 70 15.36 3.11 14.47
CA TYR A 70 14.93 2.93 13.09
C TYR A 70 15.32 1.53 12.65
N ARG A 71 14.36 0.79 12.11
CA ARG A 71 14.58 -0.58 11.61
C ARG A 71 14.36 -0.72 10.11
N ILE A 72 13.21 -0.27 9.64
CA ILE A 72 12.81 -0.37 8.25
C ILE A 72 11.77 0.69 7.92
N ILE A 73 11.86 1.25 6.71
CA ILE A 73 11.04 2.37 6.25
C ILE A 73 9.53 2.10 6.31
N TYR A 74 9.13 0.83 6.11
CA TYR A 74 7.72 0.41 6.07
C TYR A 74 6.96 0.74 7.34
N TYR A 75 7.63 0.73 8.50
CA TYR A 75 6.97 0.99 9.77
C TYR A 75 6.39 2.41 9.85
N ASP A 76 7.02 3.37 9.17
CA ASP A 76 6.53 4.74 9.14
C ASP A 76 5.22 4.80 8.34
N GLY A 77 5.19 4.18 7.16
CA GLY A 77 3.98 4.10 6.34
C GLY A 77 2.85 3.35 7.04
N GLU A 78 3.14 2.20 7.66
CA GLU A 78 2.18 1.38 8.42
C GLU A 78 1.60 2.16 9.60
N ALA A 79 2.44 2.87 10.36
CA ALA A 79 2.01 3.66 11.51
C ALA A 79 1.15 4.86 11.10
N THR A 80 1.59 5.63 10.10
CA THR A 80 0.84 6.77 9.58
C THR A 80 -0.50 6.32 9.03
N PHE A 81 -0.54 5.24 8.25
CA PHE A 81 -1.80 4.69 7.75
C PHE A 81 -2.72 4.22 8.89
N GLY A 82 -2.16 3.54 9.90
CA GLY A 82 -2.86 3.15 11.11
C GLY A 82 -3.48 4.34 11.85
N LEU A 83 -2.76 5.45 12.04
CA LEU A 83 -3.29 6.66 12.66
C LEU A 83 -4.47 7.26 11.90
N ILE A 84 -4.40 7.29 10.55
CA ILE A 84 -5.51 7.81 9.73
C ILE A 84 -6.74 6.90 9.83
N ARG A 85 -6.55 5.58 9.86
CA ARG A 85 -7.64 4.61 10.08
C ARG A 85 -8.22 4.76 11.49
N ALA A 86 -7.39 4.93 12.53
CA ALA A 86 -7.86 5.22 13.88
C ALA A 86 -8.73 6.50 13.94
N TYR A 87 -8.31 7.57 13.25
CA TYR A 87 -9.12 8.79 13.14
C TYR A 87 -10.49 8.53 12.47
N THR A 88 -10.53 7.67 11.45
CA THR A 88 -11.76 7.35 10.72
C THR A 88 -12.89 6.89 11.66
N PHE A 89 -12.56 6.09 12.67
CA PHE A 89 -13.53 5.55 13.63
C PHE A 89 -13.71 6.40 14.88
N THR A 90 -12.60 6.83 15.48
CA THR A 90 -12.63 7.54 16.77
C THR A 90 -13.00 9.02 16.62
N LYS A 91 -12.79 9.59 15.42
CA LYS A 91 -12.83 11.03 15.14
C LYS A 91 -11.90 11.87 16.03
N ASP A 92 -10.94 11.25 16.71
CA ASP A 92 -9.96 11.96 17.53
C ASP A 92 -8.93 12.66 16.65
N LYS A 93 -9.02 13.99 16.62
CA LYS A 93 -8.20 14.85 15.76
C LYS A 93 -6.70 14.73 16.02
N ARG A 94 -6.28 14.22 17.19
CA ARG A 94 -4.86 13.99 17.51
C ARG A 94 -4.22 13.01 16.53
N TYR A 95 -4.94 11.95 16.15
CA TYR A 95 -4.42 10.93 15.23
C TYR A 95 -4.24 11.48 13.81
N LEU A 96 -5.20 12.29 13.33
CA LEU A 96 -5.08 12.92 12.01
C LEU A 96 -3.95 13.96 11.98
N ALA A 97 -3.79 14.75 13.05
CA ALA A 97 -2.74 15.76 13.14
C ALA A 97 -1.33 15.13 13.20
N ALA A 98 -1.19 14.04 13.94
CA ALA A 98 0.02 13.22 13.99
C ALA A 98 0.35 12.64 12.60
N ALA A 99 -0.62 11.99 11.95
CA ALA A 99 -0.43 11.47 10.60
C ALA A 99 -0.03 12.56 9.59
N ALA A 100 -0.63 13.75 9.67
CA ALA A 100 -0.24 14.88 8.82
C ALA A 100 1.21 15.33 9.07
N THR A 101 1.66 15.33 10.33
CA THR A 101 3.04 15.66 10.70
C THR A 101 4.03 14.66 10.10
N ALA A 102 3.73 13.36 10.15
CA ALA A 102 4.52 12.34 9.48
C ALA A 102 4.50 12.46 7.95
N VAL A 103 3.37 12.83 7.34
CA VAL A 103 3.31 13.09 5.90
C VAL A 103 4.19 14.27 5.48
N GLU A 104 4.24 15.36 6.27
CA GLU A 104 5.19 16.45 6.02
C GLU A 104 6.64 15.95 6.07
N HIS A 105 6.96 15.00 6.97
CA HIS A 105 8.26 14.34 7.00
C HIS A 105 8.54 13.54 5.72
N PHE A 106 7.57 12.74 5.25
CA PHE A 106 7.70 11.94 4.03
C PHE A 106 8.02 12.79 2.81
N ILE A 107 7.33 13.93 2.70
CA ILE A 107 7.55 14.90 1.62
C ILE A 107 8.92 15.54 1.74
N LYS A 108 9.29 16.03 2.94
CA LYS A 108 10.57 16.70 3.18
C LYS A 108 11.78 15.79 2.95
N SER A 109 11.67 14.52 3.32
CA SER A 109 12.73 13.51 3.18
C SER A 109 12.66 12.73 1.86
N ASP A 110 11.78 13.12 0.93
CA ASP A 110 11.56 12.49 -0.37
C ASP A 110 11.41 10.97 -0.33
N TYR A 111 10.37 10.48 0.35
CA TYR A 111 10.10 9.05 0.46
C TYR A 111 9.70 8.39 -0.87
N THR A 112 9.53 9.16 -1.95
CA THR A 112 9.20 8.63 -3.29
C THR A 112 10.27 7.67 -3.84
N GLY A 113 11.51 7.82 -3.39
CA GLY A 113 12.63 6.95 -3.80
C GLY A 113 12.50 5.50 -3.31
N TYR A 114 11.76 5.25 -2.22
CA TYR A 114 11.66 3.92 -1.61
C TYR A 114 10.66 3.00 -2.31
N ARG A 115 9.78 3.55 -3.15
CA ARG A 115 8.70 2.79 -3.84
C ARG A 115 7.80 2.04 -2.85
N ASP A 116 7.57 2.65 -1.69
CA ASP A 116 6.85 2.00 -0.62
C ASP A 116 5.34 2.12 -0.79
N HIS A 117 4.67 0.97 -0.88
CA HIS A 117 3.22 0.85 -0.90
C HIS A 117 2.55 1.30 0.41
N TRP A 118 3.19 1.19 1.58
CA TRP A 118 2.61 1.66 2.84
C TRP A 118 2.52 3.18 2.89
N VAL A 119 3.54 3.88 2.39
CA VAL A 119 3.46 5.32 2.14
C VAL A 119 2.34 5.64 1.16
N ALA A 120 2.21 4.89 0.06
CA ALA A 120 1.11 5.10 -0.90
C ALA A 120 -0.27 4.96 -0.23
N TYR A 121 -0.45 3.96 0.64
CA TYR A 121 -1.66 3.78 1.42
C TYR A 121 -1.95 4.97 2.34
N ALA A 122 -0.96 5.39 3.13
CA ALA A 122 -1.10 6.53 4.01
C ALA A 122 -1.52 7.79 3.23
N MET A 123 -0.88 8.04 2.07
CA MET A 123 -1.21 9.19 1.22
C MET A 123 -2.62 9.10 0.61
N ASN A 124 -3.03 7.93 0.14
CA ASN A 124 -4.38 7.74 -0.39
C ASN A 124 -5.46 7.91 0.69
N GLU A 125 -5.18 7.49 1.92
CA GLU A 125 -6.11 7.62 3.04
C GLU A 125 -6.18 9.06 3.56
N ILE A 126 -5.03 9.73 3.78
CA ILE A 126 -5.01 11.09 4.34
C ILE A 126 -5.70 12.10 3.43
N THR A 127 -5.59 11.91 2.10
CA THR A 127 -6.20 12.79 1.10
C THR A 127 -7.73 12.66 1.03
N LYS A 128 -8.34 11.73 1.77
CA LYS A 128 -9.79 11.73 2.02
C LYS A 128 -10.21 12.81 3.02
N TYR A 129 -9.27 13.28 3.86
CA TYR A 129 -9.52 14.19 4.97
C TYR A 129 -8.84 15.55 4.81
N ILE A 130 -7.66 15.59 4.21
CA ILE A 130 -6.86 16.80 4.04
C ILE A 130 -6.65 17.06 2.55
N GLN A 131 -7.24 18.15 2.04
CA GLN A 131 -7.17 18.55 0.63
C GLN A 131 -5.96 19.48 0.38
N GLU A 132 -4.76 19.04 0.73
CA GLU A 132 -3.50 19.76 0.51
C GLU A 132 -2.90 19.35 -0.84
N PRO A 133 -2.78 20.24 -1.85
CA PRO A 133 -2.23 19.92 -3.17
C PRO A 133 -0.88 19.20 -3.14
N ARG A 134 0.02 19.57 -2.22
CA ARG A 134 1.34 18.93 -2.08
C ARG A 134 1.23 17.43 -1.76
N TYR A 135 0.18 17.00 -1.08
CA TYR A 135 -0.03 15.59 -0.70
C TYR A 135 -0.39 14.75 -1.92
N TYR A 136 -1.29 15.27 -2.77
CA TYR A 136 -1.65 14.63 -4.03
C TYR A 136 -0.45 14.57 -4.98
N GLU A 137 0.30 15.66 -5.10
CA GLU A 137 1.51 15.70 -5.91
C GLU A 137 2.54 14.66 -5.44
N PHE A 138 2.81 14.59 -4.14
CA PHE A 138 3.73 13.59 -3.57
C PHE A 138 3.25 12.15 -3.84
N ALA A 139 1.95 11.88 -3.67
CA ALA A 139 1.38 10.56 -3.95
C ALA A 139 1.56 10.16 -5.42
N LEU A 140 1.30 11.07 -6.36
CA LEU A 140 1.49 10.81 -7.79
C LEU A 140 2.98 10.72 -8.17
N LYS A 141 3.87 11.49 -7.52
CA LYS A 141 5.32 11.36 -7.70
C LYS A 141 5.85 9.99 -7.28
N ASN A 142 5.38 9.45 -6.15
CA ASN A 142 5.75 8.10 -5.69
C ASN A 142 5.42 7.02 -6.74
N VAL A 143 4.38 7.24 -7.54
CA VAL A 143 4.06 6.36 -8.67
C VAL A 143 4.92 6.69 -9.89
N GLN A 144 4.87 7.94 -10.37
CA GLN A 144 5.48 8.37 -11.64
C GLN A 144 6.99 8.12 -11.67
N ASN A 145 7.69 8.44 -10.59
CA ASN A 145 9.14 8.23 -10.47
C ASN A 145 9.53 6.75 -10.59
N ASN A 146 8.59 5.84 -10.34
CA ASN A 146 8.82 4.40 -10.24
C ASN A 146 8.18 3.60 -11.38
N LEU A 147 7.38 4.21 -12.26
CA LEU A 147 6.70 3.54 -13.37
C LEU A 147 7.67 2.73 -14.25
N LYS A 148 8.82 3.30 -14.62
CA LYS A 148 9.81 2.59 -15.45
C LYS A 148 10.35 1.33 -14.76
N ALA A 149 10.66 1.42 -13.46
CA ALA A 149 11.19 0.29 -12.70
C ALA A 149 10.12 -0.79 -12.49
N ILE A 150 8.88 -0.38 -12.21
CA ILE A 150 7.74 -1.30 -12.03
C ILE A 150 7.39 -1.98 -13.36
N TYR A 151 7.26 -1.23 -14.45
CA TYR A 151 6.92 -1.73 -15.78
C TYR A 151 7.89 -2.81 -16.28
N ASN A 152 9.18 -2.65 -15.98
CA ASN A 152 10.25 -3.56 -16.42
C ASN A 152 10.60 -4.63 -15.39
N ARG A 153 9.87 -4.74 -14.27
CA ARG A 153 10.15 -5.76 -13.26
C ARG A 153 9.87 -7.16 -13.82
N GLU A 154 10.91 -7.98 -13.89
CA GLU A 154 10.84 -9.34 -14.43
C GLU A 154 9.96 -10.29 -13.61
N THR A 155 9.85 -10.07 -12.30
CA THR A 155 9.12 -10.98 -11.40
C THR A 155 7.71 -10.47 -11.06
N SER A 156 6.83 -11.37 -10.62
CA SER A 156 5.54 -11.07 -10.00
C SER A 156 5.75 -10.50 -8.58
N PHE A 157 6.29 -9.29 -8.49
CA PHE A 157 6.47 -8.60 -7.21
C PHE A 157 5.10 -8.23 -6.63
N HIS A 158 4.80 -8.74 -5.43
CA HIS A 158 3.44 -8.81 -4.87
C HIS A 158 2.83 -7.44 -4.58
N THR A 159 3.61 -6.43 -4.20
CA THR A 159 3.09 -5.10 -3.82
C THR A 159 2.91 -4.12 -4.98
N TYR A 160 3.43 -4.41 -6.18
CA TYR A 160 3.53 -3.40 -7.24
C TYR A 160 2.19 -3.02 -7.86
N LEU A 161 1.33 -4.00 -8.18
CA LEU A 161 0.00 -3.67 -8.69
C LEU A 161 -0.81 -2.90 -7.65
N GLU A 162 -0.68 -3.28 -6.39
CA GLU A 162 -1.39 -2.61 -5.30
C GLU A 162 -0.94 -1.15 -5.14
N LEU A 163 0.37 -0.87 -5.15
CA LEU A 163 0.91 0.49 -5.18
C LEU A 163 0.34 1.30 -6.35
N LEU A 164 0.30 0.71 -7.55
CA LEU A 164 -0.25 1.36 -8.73
C LEU A 164 -1.76 1.63 -8.57
N MET A 165 -2.52 0.69 -8.02
CA MET A 165 -3.96 0.85 -7.83
C MET A 165 -4.30 1.91 -6.78
N VAL A 166 -3.54 1.99 -5.68
CA VAL A 166 -3.67 3.04 -4.68
C VAL A 166 -3.33 4.41 -5.26
N GLY A 167 -2.32 4.46 -6.12
CA GLY A 167 -2.01 5.64 -6.93
C GLY A 167 -3.16 6.04 -7.86
N TRP A 168 -3.81 5.06 -8.51
CA TRP A 168 -4.93 5.29 -9.40
C TRP A 168 -6.12 5.88 -8.65
N GLN A 169 -6.44 5.36 -7.46
CA GLN A 169 -7.49 5.93 -6.60
C GLN A 169 -7.21 7.40 -6.25
N THR A 170 -5.95 7.73 -5.96
CA THR A 170 -5.56 9.12 -5.66
C THR A 170 -5.68 10.00 -6.91
N TYR A 171 -5.22 9.53 -8.07
CA TYR A 171 -5.42 10.21 -9.35
C TYR A 171 -6.90 10.48 -9.62
N ARG A 172 -7.76 9.47 -9.46
CA ARG A 172 -9.21 9.61 -9.64
C ARG A 172 -9.83 10.60 -8.68
N ARG A 173 -9.43 10.60 -7.41
CA ARG A 173 -9.90 11.60 -6.43
C ARG A 173 -9.64 13.04 -6.90
N ILE A 174 -8.49 13.30 -7.52
CA ILE A 174 -8.15 14.63 -8.06
C ILE A 174 -9.05 14.97 -9.25
N VAL A 175 -9.18 14.03 -10.20
CA VAL A 175 -10.01 14.22 -11.42
C VAL A 175 -11.48 14.40 -11.08
N ASP A 176 -12.03 13.51 -10.25
CA ASP A 176 -13.47 13.46 -9.92
C ASP A 176 -13.89 14.65 -9.04
N SER A 177 -12.98 15.21 -8.24
CA SER A 177 -13.25 16.43 -7.46
C SER A 177 -13.13 17.72 -8.27
N GLY A 178 -12.60 17.67 -9.49
CA GLY A 178 -12.27 18.87 -10.28
C GLY A 178 -11.12 19.70 -9.70
N MET A 179 -10.31 19.13 -8.81
CA MET A 179 -9.16 19.81 -8.22
C MET A 179 -8.14 20.17 -9.30
N ARG A 180 -7.77 21.46 -9.35
CA ARG A 180 -6.70 21.94 -10.24
C ARG A 180 -5.35 21.73 -9.59
N LEU A 181 -4.63 20.71 -10.05
CA LEU A 181 -3.27 20.41 -9.62
C LEU A 181 -2.31 20.57 -10.80
N GLU A 182 -1.39 21.55 -10.72
CA GLU A 182 -0.44 21.86 -11.80
C GLU A 182 0.41 20.64 -12.20
N TYR A 183 0.75 19.78 -11.22
CA TYR A 183 1.49 18.55 -11.45
C TYR A 183 0.85 17.62 -12.50
N LEU A 184 -0.49 17.66 -12.67
CA LEU A 184 -1.17 16.84 -13.67
C LEU A 184 -0.83 17.22 -15.12
N ASN A 185 -0.38 18.46 -15.37
CA ASN A 185 -0.01 18.90 -16.73
C ASN A 185 1.13 18.07 -17.33
N GLY A 186 2.01 17.52 -16.47
CA GLY A 186 3.12 16.66 -16.86
C GLY A 186 2.99 15.21 -16.38
N PHE A 187 1.82 14.81 -15.87
CA PHE A 187 1.60 13.45 -15.39
C PHE A 187 1.19 12.53 -16.54
N ASP A 188 1.98 11.50 -16.80
CA ASP A 188 1.75 10.58 -17.90
C ASP A 188 0.72 9.51 -17.53
N VAL A 189 -0.57 9.88 -17.58
CA VAL A 189 -1.69 8.98 -17.29
C VAL A 189 -1.72 7.78 -18.23
N LYS A 190 -1.28 7.94 -19.49
CA LYS A 190 -1.25 6.84 -20.45
C LYS A 190 -0.23 5.80 -20.01
N ARG A 191 1.00 6.23 -19.73
CA ARG A 191 2.05 5.33 -19.23
C ARG A 191 1.68 4.69 -17.90
N PHE A 192 0.99 5.42 -17.02
CA PHE A 192 0.48 4.87 -15.78
C PHE A 192 -0.53 3.74 -16.04
N SER A 193 -1.51 3.97 -16.91
CA SER A 193 -2.54 2.99 -17.29
C SER A 193 -1.94 1.75 -17.96
N GLU A 194 -1.00 1.94 -18.89
CA GLU A 194 -0.26 0.85 -19.54
C GLU A 194 0.52 0.01 -18.52
N THR A 195 1.14 0.68 -17.54
CA THR A 195 1.89 0.01 -16.47
C THR A 195 0.96 -0.81 -15.59
N ILE A 196 -0.19 -0.27 -15.19
CA ILE A 196 -1.21 -1.03 -14.45
C ILE A 196 -1.64 -2.27 -15.25
N TYR A 197 -2.04 -2.08 -16.51
CA TYR A 197 -2.52 -3.16 -17.36
C TYR A 197 -1.46 -4.27 -17.53
N LYS A 198 -0.23 -3.89 -17.86
CA LYS A 198 0.87 -4.84 -18.01
C LYS A 198 1.15 -5.58 -16.70
N ARG A 199 1.20 -4.87 -15.56
CA ARG A 199 1.48 -5.49 -14.26
C ARG A 199 0.39 -6.44 -13.82
N ALA A 200 -0.88 -6.10 -14.03
CA ALA A 200 -1.99 -6.99 -13.75
C ALA A 200 -1.85 -8.31 -14.51
N ARG A 201 -1.52 -8.27 -15.81
CA ARG A 201 -1.27 -9.50 -16.58
C ARG A 201 -0.04 -10.26 -16.09
N HIS A 202 1.09 -9.55 -15.89
CA HIS A 202 2.34 -10.18 -15.46
C HIS A 202 2.23 -10.86 -14.09
N MET A 203 1.37 -10.37 -13.21
CA MET A 203 1.17 -10.96 -11.89
C MET A 203 0.52 -12.35 -11.92
N LEU A 204 -0.13 -12.73 -13.03
CA LEU A 204 -0.63 -14.09 -13.23
C LEU A 204 0.51 -15.12 -13.28
N ASN A 205 1.74 -14.71 -13.61
CA ASN A 205 2.92 -15.58 -13.52
C ASN A 205 3.30 -15.95 -12.07
N GLY A 206 2.68 -15.30 -11.08
CA GLY A 206 2.76 -15.66 -9.66
C GLY A 206 1.55 -16.42 -9.13
N TYR A 207 0.65 -16.89 -9.99
CA TYR A 207 -0.53 -17.67 -9.58
C TYR A 207 -0.25 -19.18 -9.63
N PHE A 208 -0.71 -19.91 -8.61
CA PHE A 208 -0.64 -21.37 -8.59
C PHE A 208 -1.75 -21.98 -9.43
N TYR A 209 -1.49 -22.06 -10.73
CA TYR A 209 -2.24 -22.93 -11.64
C TYR A 209 -2.08 -24.41 -11.22
N PRO A 210 -3.10 -25.26 -11.44
CA PRO A 210 -3.03 -26.69 -11.10
C PRO A 210 -1.76 -27.40 -11.61
N GLU A 211 -1.31 -27.05 -12.82
CA GLU A 211 -0.14 -27.60 -13.49
C GLU A 211 1.17 -27.25 -12.78
N TYR A 212 1.24 -26.14 -12.06
CA TYR A 212 2.39 -25.78 -11.22
C TYR A 212 2.25 -26.33 -9.81
N ALA A 213 1.04 -26.26 -9.25
CA ALA A 213 0.76 -26.69 -7.89
C ALA A 213 1.07 -28.18 -7.70
N MET A 214 0.76 -29.03 -8.69
CA MET A 214 0.93 -30.50 -8.61
C MET A 214 2.36 -30.97 -8.31
N TYR A 215 3.38 -30.14 -8.56
CA TYR A 215 4.79 -30.46 -8.28
C TYR A 215 5.26 -30.03 -6.88
N MET A 216 4.40 -29.36 -6.10
CA MET A 216 4.74 -28.87 -4.77
C MET A 216 4.44 -29.91 -3.70
N LYS A 217 5.06 -29.78 -2.52
CA LYS A 217 4.95 -30.75 -1.41
C LYS A 217 3.51 -30.96 -0.90
N ALA A 218 2.64 -29.96 -1.01
CA ALA A 218 1.25 -29.99 -0.55
C ALA A 218 0.35 -29.21 -1.54
N PRO A 219 0.05 -29.79 -2.72
CA PRO A 219 -0.59 -29.08 -3.84
C PRO A 219 -2.00 -28.58 -3.49
N ASP A 220 -2.76 -29.38 -2.76
CA ASP A 220 -4.11 -29.11 -2.27
C ASP A 220 -4.21 -27.86 -1.39
N LYS A 221 -3.12 -27.48 -0.73
CA LYS A 221 -3.08 -26.32 0.17
C LYS A 221 -2.77 -25.00 -0.52
N ILE A 222 -2.23 -25.03 -1.73
CA ILE A 222 -1.69 -23.85 -2.42
C ILE A 222 -2.27 -23.63 -3.80
N VAL A 223 -2.94 -24.63 -4.40
CA VAL A 223 -3.63 -24.47 -5.67
C VAL A 223 -4.59 -23.28 -5.57
N HIS A 224 -4.62 -22.45 -6.61
CA HIS A 224 -5.40 -21.21 -6.66
C HIS A 224 -4.96 -20.11 -5.67
N SER A 225 -3.81 -20.26 -5.03
CA SER A 225 -3.14 -19.19 -4.29
C SER A 225 -2.16 -18.41 -5.20
N PHE A 226 -1.48 -17.43 -4.63
CA PHE A 226 -0.34 -16.76 -5.23
C PHE A 226 0.98 -17.10 -4.53
N PHE A 227 2.09 -16.88 -5.24
CA PHE A 227 3.45 -17.09 -4.75
C PHE A 227 4.42 -16.03 -5.25
N VAL A 228 5.51 -15.88 -4.52
CA VAL A 228 6.62 -15.01 -4.90
C VAL A 228 7.76 -15.85 -5.45
N ARG A 229 7.90 -15.89 -6.79
CA ARG A 229 8.84 -16.78 -7.50
C ARG A 229 10.29 -16.64 -7.04
N HIS A 230 10.77 -15.40 -6.92
CA HIS A 230 12.15 -15.09 -6.53
C HIS A 230 12.46 -15.34 -5.05
N HIS A 231 11.46 -15.71 -4.25
CA HIS A 231 11.63 -16.21 -2.89
C HIS A 231 11.34 -17.72 -2.81
N ASN A 232 11.78 -18.48 -3.82
CA ASN A 232 11.60 -19.94 -3.88
C ASN A 232 10.13 -20.37 -3.76
N TYR A 233 9.25 -19.74 -4.56
CA TYR A 233 7.80 -20.04 -4.56
C TYR A 233 7.12 -19.87 -3.19
N ARG A 234 7.65 -18.97 -2.35
CA ARG A 234 7.08 -18.67 -1.04
C ARG A 234 5.61 -18.27 -1.15
N VAL A 235 4.80 -18.84 -0.28
CA VAL A 235 3.42 -18.43 0.00
C VAL A 235 3.36 -17.89 1.43
N ARG A 236 2.95 -16.63 1.58
CA ARG A 236 2.58 -16.04 2.87
C ARG A 236 1.22 -15.38 2.73
N ILE A 237 0.47 -15.34 3.83
CA ILE A 237 -0.82 -14.64 3.89
C ILE A 237 -0.70 -13.18 3.42
N ASP A 238 0.38 -12.51 3.83
CA ASP A 238 0.76 -11.15 3.43
C ASP A 238 0.95 -11.02 1.91
N ASP A 239 1.79 -11.88 1.31
CA ASP A 239 2.02 -11.88 -0.14
C ASP A 239 0.70 -12.08 -0.90
N VAL A 240 -0.11 -13.07 -0.49
CA VAL A 240 -1.39 -13.41 -1.11
C VAL A 240 -2.39 -12.25 -0.99
N GLN A 241 -2.44 -11.58 0.16
CA GLN A 241 -3.30 -10.41 0.38
C GLN A 241 -2.97 -9.32 -0.65
N HIS A 242 -1.70 -8.98 -0.86
CA HIS A 242 -1.32 -7.95 -1.82
C HIS A 242 -1.69 -8.30 -3.27
N PHE A 243 -1.57 -9.58 -3.66
CA PHE A 243 -2.05 -10.04 -4.97
C PHE A 243 -3.56 -9.82 -5.11
N ILE A 244 -4.34 -10.29 -4.13
CA ILE A 244 -5.80 -10.18 -4.15
C ILE A 244 -6.25 -8.72 -4.14
N GLY A 245 -5.66 -7.89 -3.27
CA GLY A 245 -5.96 -6.46 -3.17
C GLY A 245 -5.69 -5.72 -4.47
N GLY A 246 -4.55 -5.99 -5.11
CA GLY A 246 -4.22 -5.46 -6.43
C GLY A 246 -5.26 -5.82 -7.50
N TYR A 247 -5.67 -7.09 -7.59
CA TYR A 247 -6.67 -7.52 -8.58
C TYR A 247 -8.08 -7.02 -8.27
N TYR A 248 -8.46 -6.92 -7.00
CA TYR A 248 -9.74 -6.37 -6.58
C TYR A 248 -9.90 -4.94 -7.11
N TYR A 249 -8.94 -4.07 -6.82
CA TYR A 249 -8.99 -2.70 -7.31
C TYR A 249 -8.82 -2.61 -8.83
N TYR A 250 -7.95 -3.43 -9.43
CA TYR A 250 -7.82 -3.47 -10.90
C TYR A 250 -9.17 -3.79 -11.57
N THR A 251 -9.91 -4.75 -11.01
CA THR A 251 -11.25 -5.12 -11.51
C THR A 251 -12.24 -3.96 -11.33
N LEU A 252 -12.23 -3.30 -10.18
CA LEU A 252 -13.11 -2.17 -9.89
C LEU A 252 -12.91 -0.99 -10.85
N TYR A 253 -11.67 -0.74 -11.27
CA TYR A 253 -11.30 0.39 -12.14
C TYR A 253 -10.99 -0.01 -13.59
N PHE A 254 -11.27 -1.25 -13.99
CA PHE A 254 -10.81 -1.81 -15.27
C PHE A 254 -11.19 -0.94 -16.47
N ASP A 255 -12.47 -0.60 -16.59
CA ASP A 255 -12.97 0.21 -17.72
C ASP A 255 -12.34 1.59 -17.77
N ASP A 256 -12.07 2.19 -16.61
CA ASP A 256 -11.47 3.52 -16.51
C ASP A 256 -9.99 3.49 -16.89
N ILE A 257 -9.26 2.46 -16.49
CA ILE A 257 -7.86 2.24 -16.88
C ILE A 257 -7.77 2.01 -18.39
N VAL A 258 -8.63 1.14 -18.95
CA VAL A 258 -8.60 0.78 -20.37
C VAL A 258 -8.86 2.00 -21.27
N LYS A 259 -9.77 2.90 -20.87
CA LYS A 259 -10.04 4.16 -21.59
C LYS A 259 -8.82 5.08 -21.70
N ASN A 260 -7.85 4.95 -20.79
CA ASN A 260 -6.65 5.77 -20.76
C ASN A 260 -5.44 5.11 -21.43
N LEU A 261 -5.59 3.91 -22.01
CA LEU A 261 -4.52 3.27 -22.79
C LEU A 261 -4.25 4.03 -24.09
N SER A 262 -3.00 3.99 -24.56
CA SER A 262 -2.66 4.53 -25.87
C SER A 262 -3.13 3.59 -27.00
N ASP A 263 -3.48 4.16 -28.16
CA ASP A 263 -3.85 3.38 -29.35
C ASP A 263 -2.72 2.44 -29.78
N GLU A 264 -1.46 2.85 -29.60
CA GLU A 264 -0.30 2.02 -29.87
C GLU A 264 -0.26 0.79 -28.95
N PHE A 265 -0.48 0.99 -27.65
CA PHE A 265 -0.51 -0.10 -26.69
C PHE A 265 -1.68 -1.06 -26.93
N LEU A 266 -2.87 -0.54 -27.28
CA LEU A 266 -4.01 -1.36 -27.66
C LEU A 266 -3.69 -2.26 -28.87
N LYS A 267 -3.08 -1.70 -29.92
CA LYS A 267 -2.61 -2.48 -31.08
C LYS A 267 -1.56 -3.53 -30.68
N GLN A 268 -0.68 -3.22 -29.73
CA GLN A 268 0.31 -4.19 -29.23
C GLN A 268 -0.36 -5.35 -28.48
N ILE A 269 -1.40 -5.09 -27.68
CA ILE A 269 -2.18 -6.13 -27.01
C ILE A 269 -2.91 -7.01 -28.04
N GLU A 270 -3.56 -6.41 -29.02
CA GLU A 270 -4.32 -7.12 -30.06
C GLU A 270 -3.42 -7.98 -30.96
N SER A 271 -2.27 -7.44 -31.37
CA SER A 271 -1.32 -8.14 -32.26
C SER A 271 -0.58 -9.29 -31.59
N ARG A 272 -0.36 -9.24 -30.27
CA ARG A 272 0.24 -10.35 -29.51
C ARG A 272 -0.74 -11.48 -29.23
N GLY A 273 -2.05 -11.25 -29.40
CA GLY A 273 -3.09 -12.20 -29.00
C GLY A 273 -3.04 -12.51 -27.49
N PHE A 274 -3.95 -13.37 -27.02
CA PHE A 274 -3.94 -13.87 -25.64
C PHE A 274 -2.72 -14.74 -25.29
N ALA A 275 -1.71 -14.83 -26.15
CA ALA A 275 -0.53 -15.67 -25.99
C ALA A 275 0.58 -14.95 -25.19
N SER A 276 0.71 -15.36 -23.93
CA SER A 276 1.93 -15.53 -23.13
C SER A 276 3.11 -14.56 -23.30
N ASP A 277 3.38 -13.79 -22.23
CA ASP A 277 4.74 -13.50 -21.71
C ASP A 277 4.83 -14.01 -20.25
#